data_AF-A0A0B8T2I3-F1
#
_entry.id   AF-A0A0B8T2I3-F1
#
_cell.length_a   1.000
_cell.length_b   1.000
_cell.length_c   1.000
_cell.angle_alpha   90.00
_cell.angle_beta   90.00
_cell.angle_gamma   90.00
#
_symmetry.space_group_name_H-M   'P 1'
#
loop_
_entity.id
_entity.type
_entity.pdbx_description
1 polymer ?
#
loop_
_entity_poly.entity_id
_entity_poly.type
_entity_poly.pdbx_seq_one_letter_code
_entity_poly.pdbx_strand_id
1 'polypeptide(L)' 'MEITIRIDKRSKQAKVFYEYLKTLPFVQLEEPRYIKDTEKAIKEVKLRKTTKTTLEDFREDLYS' A
#
# COMPACT_ATOMS: atom_id res chain seq x y z
N MET A 1 15.42 8.83 -15.55
CA MET A 1 14.66 9.84 -14.77
C MET A 1 13.35 9.20 -14.37
N GLU A 2 13.06 9.17 -13.07
CA GLU A 2 11.78 8.69 -12.54
C GLU A 2 10.90 9.88 -12.19
N ILE A 3 9.60 9.81 -12.51
CA ILE A 3 8.63 10.89 -12.28
C ILE A 3 7.45 10.33 -11.51
N THR A 4 7.14 10.93 -10.36
CA THR A 4 5.95 10.59 -9.57
C THR A 4 4.79 11.52 -9.93
N ILE A 5 3.68 10.96 -10.40
CA ILE A 5 2.47 11.72 -10.76
C ILE A 5 1.37 11.45 -9.73
N ARG A 6 0.80 12.50 -9.14
CA ARG A 6 -0.37 12.40 -8.25
C ARG A 6 -1.64 12.61 -9.05
N ILE A 7 -2.51 11.60 -9.09
CA ILE A 7 -3.74 11.62 -9.88
C ILE A 7 -4.95 11.67 -8.95
N ASP A 8 -5.78 12.71 -9.07
CA ASP A 8 -7.06 12.78 -8.37
C ASP A 8 -8.13 11.99 -9.13
N LYS A 9 -8.46 10.79 -8.63
CA LYS A 9 -9.46 9.87 -9.22
C LYS A 9 -10.89 10.42 -9.18
N ARG A 10 -11.17 11.57 -8.56
CA ARG A 10 -12.49 12.21 -8.58
C ARG A 10 -12.82 12.84 -9.94
N SER A 11 -11.80 13.27 -10.69
CA SER A 11 -11.98 13.84 -12.02
C SER A 11 -12.17 12.75 -13.08
N LYS A 12 -13.16 12.94 -13.99
CA LYS A 12 -13.40 12.02 -15.11
C LYS A 12 -12.19 11.91 -16.03
N GLN A 13 -11.53 13.02 -16.32
CA GLN A 13 -10.33 13.06 -17.17
C GLN A 13 -9.15 12.32 -16.53
N ALA A 14 -8.98 12.49 -15.21
CA ALA A 14 -7.94 11.84 -14.45
C ALA A 14 -8.10 10.31 -14.40
N LYS A 15 -9.35 9.81 -14.38
CA LYS A 15 -9.62 8.36 -14.50
C LYS A 15 -9.18 7.80 -15.85
N VAL A 16 -9.51 8.48 -16.95
CA VAL A 16 -9.11 8.04 -18.29
C VAL A 16 -7.59 8.03 -18.43
N PHE A 17 -6.93 9.08 -17.92
CA PHE A 17 -5.47 9.15 -17.90
C PHE A 17 -4.84 8.03 -17.04
N TYR A 18 -5.43 7.73 -15.89
CA TYR A 18 -5.00 6.63 -15.03
C TYR A 18 -5.13 5.26 -15.71
N GLU A 19 -6.24 4.98 -16.41
CA GLU A 19 -6.40 3.74 -17.18
C GLU A 19 -5.42 3.65 -18.35
N TYR A 20 -5.12 4.77 -19.02
CA TYR A 20 -4.07 4.81 -20.03
C TYR A 20 -2.69 4.48 -19.46
N LEU A 21 -2.33 5.02 -18.29
CA LEU A 21 -1.04 4.73 -17.65
C LEU A 21 -0.87 3.25 -17.28
N LYS A 22 -1.97 2.52 -17.00
CA LYS A 22 -1.92 1.07 -16.74
C LYS A 22 -1.46 0.23 -17.94
N THR A 23 -1.67 0.70 -19.17
CA THR A 23 -1.33 -0.07 -20.37
C THR A 23 0.16 0.03 -20.72
N LEU A 24 0.88 0.96 -20.10
CA LEU A 24 2.28 1.21 -20.39
C LEU A 24 3.18 0.25 -19.59
N PRO A 25 4.10 -0.49 -20.24
CA PRO A 25 4.88 -1.56 -19.60
C PRO A 25 5.95 -1.05 -18.62
N PHE A 26 6.23 0.26 -18.63
CA PHE A 26 7.23 0.91 -17.78
C PHE A 26 6.61 1.72 -16.63
N VAL A 27 5.29 1.69 -16.47
CA VAL A 27 4.60 2.38 -15.37
C VAL A 27 4.45 1.42 -14.20
N GLN A 28 5.00 1.79 -13.05
CA GLN A 28 4.72 1.13 -11.78
C GLN A 28 3.63 1.91 -11.05
N LEU A 29 2.54 1.22 -10.73
CA LEU A 29 1.43 1.79 -9.98
C LEU A 29 1.56 1.40 -8.52
N GLU A 30 1.80 2.39 -7.68
CA GLU A 30 1.70 2.23 -6.23
C GLU A 30 0.24 2.40 -5.80
N GLU A 31 -0.58 1.39 -6.07
CA GLU A 31 -1.89 1.31 -5.45
C GLU A 31 -1.78 0.62 -4.08
N PRO A 32 -2.41 1.17 -3.02
CA PRO A 32 -2.55 0.45 -1.77
C PRO A 32 -3.36 -0.81 -2.05
N ARG A 33 -2.73 -1.98 -1.88
CA ARG A 33 -3.34 -3.28 -2.13
C ARG A 33 -4.30 -3.65 -1.00
N TYR A 34 -4.07 -3.06 0.17
CA TYR A 34 -4.83 -3.32 1.39
C TYR A 34 -5.53 -2.07 1.92
N ILE A 35 -6.40 -2.27 2.90
CA ILE A 35 -7.05 -1.18 3.65
C ILE A 35 -5.96 -0.32 4.30
N LYS A 36 -6.25 0.98 4.50
CA LYS A 36 -5.31 1.98 5.02
C LYS A 36 -4.55 1.53 6.27
N ASP A 37 -5.22 0.85 7.19
CA ASP A 37 -4.62 0.39 8.44
C ASP A 37 -3.62 -0.75 8.21
N THR A 38 -3.94 -1.67 7.30
CA THR A 38 -3.05 -2.76 6.90
C THR A 38 -1.80 -2.24 6.17
N GLU A 39 -1.97 -1.28 5.27
CA GLU A 39 -0.84 -0.61 4.60
C GLU A 39 0.08 0.11 5.59
N LYS A 40 -0.52 0.76 6.60
CA LYS A 40 0.23 1.41 7.68
C LYS A 40 1.03 0.37 8.48
N ALA A 41 0.41 -0.74 8.89
CA ALA A 41 1.09 -1.81 9.61
C ALA A 41 2.26 -2.39 8.80
N ILE A 42 2.06 -2.66 7.49
CA ILE A 42 3.13 -3.15 6.61
C ILE A 42 4.29 -2.15 6.52
N LYS A 43 3.99 -0.84 6.40
CA LYS A 43 5.04 0.19 6.39
C LYS A 43 5.81 0.24 7.70
N GLU A 44 5.13 0.11 8.84
CA GLU A 44 5.78 0.09 10.17
C GLU A 44 6.71 -1.12 10.33
N VAL A 45 6.29 -2.30 9.86
CA VAL A 45 7.14 -3.51 9.83
C VAL A 45 8.37 -3.30 8.94
N LYS A 46 8.20 -2.75 7.74
CA LYS A 46 9.33 -2.44 6.83
C LYS A 46 10.30 -1.44 7.44
N LEU A 47 9.80 -0.46 8.20
CA LEU A 47 10.59 0.53 8.91
C LEU A 47 11.19 0.01 10.23
N ARG A 48 11.02 -1.29 10.55
CA ARG A 48 11.50 -1.92 11.80
C ARG A 48 11.01 -1.21 13.06
N LYS A 49 9.83 -0.61 13.01
CA LYS A 49 9.19 0.04 14.16
C LYS A 49 8.31 -0.91 14.97
N THR A 50 8.33 -2.19 14.63
CA THR A 50 7.54 -3.24 15.26
C THR A 50 8.45 -4.23 15.98
N THR A 51 7.95 -4.82 17.06
CA THR A 51 8.59 -5.96 17.73
C THR A 51 8.29 -7.25 16.98
N LYS A 52 9.23 -8.20 17.02
CA LYS A 52 8.97 -9.57 16.57
C LYS A 52 8.32 -10.33 17.72
N THR A 53 7.28 -11.09 17.44
CA THR A 53 6.63 -12.00 18.39
C THR A 53 6.46 -13.36 17.72
N THR A 54 6.34 -14.42 18.52
CA THR A 54 6.01 -15.76 18.00
C THR A 54 4.49 -15.90 17.82
N LEU A 55 4.07 -16.95 17.11
CA LEU A 55 2.64 -17.19 16.91
C LEU A 55 1.97 -17.65 18.21
N GLU A 56 2.70 -18.40 19.04
CA GLU A 56 2.28 -18.86 20.36
C GLU A 56 2.04 -17.67 21.29
N ASP A 57 3.03 -16.78 21.45
CA ASP A 57 2.92 -15.60 22.33
C ASP A 57 1.75 -14.68 21.91
N PHE A 58 1.61 -14.46 20.60
CA PHE A 58 0.51 -13.66 20.06
C PHE A 58 -0.88 -14.26 20.34
N ARG A 59 -0.99 -15.60 20.35
CA ARG A 59 -2.24 -16.30 20.66
C ARG A 59 -2.58 -16.19 22.13
N GLU A 60 -1.61 -16.30 23.02
CA GLU A 60 -1.83 -16.11 24.46
C GLU A 60 -2.36 -14.70 24.77
N ASP A 61 -1.76 -13.66 24.17
CA ASP A 61 -2.21 -12.27 24.34
C ASP A 61 -3.63 -12.00 23.80
N LEU A 62 -4.07 -12.74 22.78
CA LEU A 62 -5.39 -12.55 22.16
C LEU A 62 -6.55 -13.22 22.91
N TYR A 63 -6.25 -14.34 23.57
CA TYR A 63 -7.27 -15.20 24.20
C TYR A 63 -7.22 -15.19 25.73
N SER A 64 -6.34 -14.38 26.34
CA SER A 64 -6.31 -14.08 27.78
C SER A 64 -7.23 -12.92 28.14
#